data_AF-A0A9P6Q9H6-F1
#
_entry.id   AF-A0A9P6Q9H6-F1
#
_cell.length_a   1.000
_cell.length_b   1.000
_cell.length_c   1.000
_cell.angle_alpha   90.00
_cell.angle_beta   90.00
_cell.angle_gamma   90.00
#
_symmetry.space_group_name_H-M   'P 1'
#
loop_
_entity.id
_entity.type
_entity.pdbx_description
1 polymer ?
#
loop_
_entity_poly.entity_id
_entity_poly.type
_entity_poly.pdbx_seq_one_letter_code
_entity_poly.pdbx_strand_id
1 'polypeptide(L)'
;MSAPRFSIVVVGDGAVGKSAMTLRFLRDQYDPTIEDSYCKHIEVDGQEYTLDIIDTAGQQEYRGHWNDQFMRAGDGFICVYSIASMGSFQELVEYRNQIWHAKESEDVPIVIAANKSDLLEEREVDTEIGKEFARFSNAFYIETR
;
A
#
# COMPACT_ATOMS: atom_id res chain seq x y z
N MET A 1 22.56 19.09 -1.74
CA MET A 1 21.08 19.15 -1.88
C MET A 1 20.55 17.90 -1.20
N SER A 2 19.50 17.99 -0.39
CA SER A 2 18.89 16.81 0.21
C SER A 2 18.15 16.01 -0.86
N ALA A 3 18.24 14.68 -0.81
CA ALA A 3 17.46 13.80 -1.68
C ALA A 3 15.95 14.13 -1.55
N PRO A 4 15.17 14.13 -2.65
CA PRO A 4 13.72 14.31 -2.58
C PRO A 4 13.09 13.27 -1.68
N ARG A 5 12.03 13.67 -0.96
CA ARG A 5 11.36 12.85 0.05
C ARG A 5 9.91 12.59 -0.34
N PHE A 6 9.48 11.33 -0.25
CA PHE A 6 8.13 10.91 -0.59
C PHE A 6 7.52 10.07 0.53
N SER A 7 6.26 10.35 0.86
CA SER A 7 5.47 9.59 1.82
C SER A 7 4.66 8.50 1.11
N ILE A 8 4.91 7.24 1.44
CA ILE A 8 4.24 6.06 0.90
C ILE A 8 3.37 5.44 1.98
N VAL A 9 2.07 5.36 1.73
CA VAL A 9 1.10 4.82 2.70
C VAL A 9 0.68 3.42 2.26
N VAL A 10 0.83 2.43 3.15
CA VAL A 10 0.43 1.05 2.90
C VAL A 10 -0.90 0.79 3.58
N VAL A 11 -1.94 0.47 2.81
CA VAL A 11 -3.32 0.26 3.27
C VAL A 11 -3.87 -1.08 2.82
N GLY A 12 -4.94 -1.54 3.47
CA GLY A 12 -5.54 -2.84 3.21
C GLY A 12 -6.06 -3.47 4.48
N ASP A 13 -6.83 -4.55 4.34
CA ASP A 13 -7.45 -5.25 5.47
C ASP A 13 -6.41 -5.84 6.45
N GLY A 14 -6.88 -6.31 7.60
CA GLY A 14 -6.09 -6.94 8.64
C GLY A 14 -5.46 -8.23 8.12
N ALA A 15 -4.24 -8.53 8.57
CA ALA A 15 -3.55 -9.78 8.24
C ALA A 15 -3.32 -10.09 6.74
N VAL A 16 -3.55 -9.12 5.82
CA VAL A 16 -3.23 -9.28 4.39
C VAL A 16 -1.72 -9.32 4.11
N GLY A 17 -0.89 -8.86 5.05
CA GLY A 17 0.57 -8.93 4.97
C GLY A 17 1.30 -7.59 4.77
N LYS A 18 0.64 -6.45 5.03
CA LYS A 18 1.24 -5.10 4.93
C LYS A 18 2.60 -4.99 5.63
N SER A 19 2.65 -5.28 6.94
CA SER A 19 3.89 -5.25 7.72
C SER A 19 4.94 -6.24 7.20
N ALA A 20 4.54 -7.43 6.77
CA ALA A 20 5.48 -8.40 6.22
C ALA A 20 6.13 -7.88 4.92
N MET A 21 5.35 -7.25 4.04
CA MET A 21 5.85 -6.62 2.82
C MET A 21 6.76 -5.43 3.13
N THR A 22 6.33 -4.53 4.02
CA THR A 22 7.10 -3.35 4.45
C THR A 22 8.44 -3.79 5.06
N LEU A 23 8.42 -4.69 6.04
CA LEU A 23 9.63 -5.18 6.68
C LEU A 23 10.55 -5.90 5.70
N ARG A 24 10.00 -6.71 4.77
CA ARG A 24 10.79 -7.36 3.71
C ARG A 24 11.49 -6.34 2.81
N PHE A 25 10.83 -5.24 2.47
CA PHE A 25 11.44 -4.14 1.73
C PHE A 25 12.53 -3.43 2.54
N LEU A 26 12.36 -3.29 3.85
CA LEU A 26 13.29 -2.56 4.73
C LEU A 26 14.54 -3.34 5.14
N ARG A 27 14.59 -4.67 4.92
CA ARG A 27 15.57 -5.63 5.51
C ARG A 27 17.04 -5.22 5.49
N ASP A 28 17.48 -4.33 4.60
CA ASP A 28 18.89 -3.96 4.48
C ASP A 28 19.25 -2.56 5.06
N GLN A 29 18.31 -1.61 5.15
CA GLN A 29 18.60 -0.22 5.52
C GLN A 29 17.33 0.52 5.99
N TYR A 30 17.10 0.62 7.31
CA TYR A 30 16.05 1.49 7.85
C TYR A 30 16.41 2.08 9.21
N ASP A 31 15.86 3.26 9.51
CA ASP A 31 15.97 3.92 10.81
C ASP A 31 14.62 3.77 11.56
N PRO A 32 14.55 2.98 12.65
CA PRO A 32 13.32 2.82 13.43
C PRO A 32 12.98 4.12 14.13
N THR A 33 11.98 4.86 13.62
CA THR A 33 11.72 6.23 14.06
C THR A 33 10.39 6.45 14.78
N ILE A 34 9.44 5.51 14.75
CA ILE A 34 8.26 5.36 15.63
C ILE A 34 7.59 4.02 15.23
N GLU A 35 6.82 3.37 16.11
CA GLU A 35 6.01 2.19 15.74
C GLU A 35 5.13 2.57 14.53
N ASP A 36 5.23 1.80 13.44
CA ASP A 36 4.47 1.93 12.19
C ASP A 36 4.92 3.02 11.17
N SER A 37 6.05 3.70 11.39
CA SER A 37 6.65 4.62 10.40
C SER A 37 8.13 4.32 10.19
N TYR A 38 8.53 4.19 8.93
CA TYR A 38 9.87 3.77 8.53
C TYR A 38 10.48 4.71 7.50
N CYS A 39 11.74 5.10 7.68
CA CYS A 39 12.49 5.86 6.69
C CYS A 39 13.47 4.95 5.95
N LYS A 40 13.49 5.02 4.62
CA LYS A 40 14.45 4.31 3.77
C LYS A 40 14.99 5.18 2.66
N HIS A 41 16.32 5.16 2.49
CA HIS A 41 16.98 5.74 1.33
C HIS A 41 17.03 4.73 0.19
N ILE A 42 16.71 5.17 -1.02
CA ILE A 42 16.74 4.34 -2.22
C ILE A 42 17.40 5.11 -3.36
N GLU A 43 17.95 4.37 -4.33
CA GLU A 43 18.39 4.90 -5.61
C GLU A 43 17.48 4.35 -6.70
N VAL A 44 16.95 5.24 -7.54
CA VAL A 44 16.15 4.89 -8.72
C VAL A 44 16.73 5.66 -9.91
N ASP A 45 17.09 4.94 -10.96
CA ASP A 45 17.66 5.51 -12.19
C ASP A 45 18.88 6.44 -11.96
N GLY A 46 19.71 6.11 -10.97
CA GLY A 46 20.91 6.89 -10.62
C GLY A 46 20.63 8.13 -9.75
N GLN A 47 19.39 8.33 -9.29
CA GLN A 47 19.01 9.42 -8.40
C GLN A 47 18.61 8.90 -7.03
N GLU A 48 19.11 9.55 -5.98
CA GLU A 48 18.78 9.24 -4.59
C GLU A 48 17.43 9.84 -4.18
N TYR A 49 16.66 9.06 -3.42
CA TYR A 49 15.38 9.44 -2.83
C TYR A 49 15.28 8.97 -1.38
N THR A 50 14.43 9.63 -0.61
CA THR A 50 14.06 9.21 0.74
C THR A 50 12.58 8.83 0.74
N LEU A 51 12.25 7.62 1.19
CA LEU A 51 10.88 7.17 1.36
C LEU A 51 10.53 7.15 2.85
N ASP A 52 9.43 7.80 3.21
CA ASP A 52 8.73 7.60 4.47
C ASP A 52 7.61 6.61 4.25
N ILE A 53 7.67 5.45 4.88
CA ILE A 53 6.71 4.37 4.70
C ILE A 53 5.87 4.28 5.96
N ILE A 54 4.56 4.45 5.79
CA ILE A 54 3.58 4.37 6.86
C ILE A 54 2.83 3.05 6.74
N ASP A 55 3.04 2.14 7.69
CA ASP A 55 2.36 0.85 7.75
C ASP A 55 1.11 0.94 8.62
N THR A 56 -0.08 0.83 8.04
CA THR A 56 -1.34 1.02 8.79
C THR A 56 -1.82 -0.25 9.52
N ALA A 57 -0.94 -1.20 9.81
CA ALA A 57 -1.31 -2.44 10.49
C ALA A 57 -1.94 -2.18 11.88
N GLY A 58 -3.04 -2.86 12.19
CA GLY A 58 -3.70 -2.75 13.50
C GLY A 58 -4.55 -1.49 13.74
N GLN A 59 -4.45 -0.46 12.90
CA GLN A 59 -5.21 0.80 13.10
C GLN A 59 -6.63 0.79 12.50
N GLN A 60 -7.13 -0.38 12.11
CA GLN A 60 -8.48 -0.57 11.58
C GLN A 60 -9.60 -0.16 12.54
N GLU A 61 -9.30 -0.04 13.83
CA GLU A 61 -10.25 0.44 14.85
C GLU A 61 -10.41 1.98 14.84
N TYR A 62 -9.57 2.70 14.08
CA TYR A 62 -9.55 4.17 14.00
C TYR A 62 -10.01 4.72 12.64
N ARG A 63 -11.04 4.09 12.02
CA ARG A 63 -11.58 4.39 10.66
C ARG A 63 -12.04 5.83 10.38
N GLY A 64 -11.94 6.75 11.34
CA GLY A 64 -12.40 8.14 11.21
C GLY A 64 -11.29 9.11 10.80
N HIS A 65 -10.78 9.87 11.77
CA HIS A 65 -9.95 11.05 11.51
C HIS A 65 -8.49 10.76 11.12
N TRP A 66 -7.95 9.60 11.51
CA TRP A 66 -6.54 9.25 11.26
C TRP A 66 -6.29 8.84 9.80
N ASN A 67 -7.22 8.10 9.18
CA ASN A 67 -7.11 7.70 7.77
C ASN A 67 -7.09 8.91 6.83
N ASP A 68 -7.93 9.92 7.09
CA ASP A 68 -8.06 11.11 6.25
C ASP A 68 -6.75 11.92 6.20
N GLN A 69 -6.02 12.01 7.32
CA GLN A 69 -4.75 12.74 7.36
C GLN A 69 -3.68 12.04 6.52
N PHE A 70 -3.53 10.72 6.64
CA PHE A 70 -2.55 9.96 5.87
C PHE A 70 -2.91 9.91 4.38
N MET A 71 -4.19 9.78 4.04
CA MET A 71 -4.64 9.84 2.64
C MET A 71 -4.40 11.20 2.01
N ARG A 72 -4.52 12.29 2.76
CA ARG A 72 -4.17 13.63 2.25
C ARG A 72 -2.66 13.81 2.15
N ALA A 73 -1.89 13.32 3.13
CA ALA A 73 -0.44 13.53 3.22
C ALA A 73 0.41 12.58 2.36
N GLY A 74 -0.08 11.39 2.01
CA GLY A 74 0.69 10.39 1.25
C GLY A 74 0.92 10.81 -0.20
N ASP A 75 2.15 10.76 -0.68
CA ASP A 75 2.50 11.03 -2.08
C ASP A 75 2.19 9.84 -2.99
N GLY A 76 2.14 8.63 -2.43
CA GLY A 76 1.73 7.41 -3.13
C GLY A 76 1.19 6.34 -2.18
N PHE A 77 0.45 5.38 -2.75
CA PHE A 77 -0.28 4.38 -1.97
C PHE A 77 -0.01 2.97 -2.47
N ILE A 78 0.15 2.04 -1.52
CA ILE A 78 0.17 0.60 -1.79
C ILE A 78 -1.09 0.01 -1.15
N CYS A 79 -2.06 -0.34 -1.97
CA CYS A 79 -3.29 -1.00 -1.56
C CYS A 79 -3.08 -2.52 -1.62
N VAL A 80 -3.11 -3.18 -0.48
CA VAL A 80 -2.81 -4.61 -0.34
C VAL A 80 -4.08 -5.40 -0.04
N TYR A 81 -4.29 -6.49 -0.77
CA TYR A 81 -5.29 -7.50 -0.43
C TYR A 81 -4.66 -8.90 -0.46
N SER A 82 -5.32 -9.89 0.11
CA SER A 82 -4.92 -11.29 0.01
C SER A 82 -5.68 -11.97 -1.12
N ILE A 83 -4.98 -12.69 -2.01
CA ILE A 83 -5.66 -13.47 -3.07
C ILE A 83 -6.62 -14.53 -2.52
N ALA A 84 -6.38 -14.97 -1.27
CA ALA A 84 -7.17 -15.94 -0.54
C ALA A 84 -8.30 -15.32 0.31
N SER A 85 -8.68 -14.06 0.04
CA SER A 85 -9.79 -13.41 0.77
C SER A 85 -10.48 -12.37 -0.10
N MET A 86 -11.68 -12.71 -0.59
CA MET A 86 -12.54 -11.76 -1.31
C MET A 86 -12.95 -10.57 -0.42
N GLY A 87 -13.14 -10.79 0.87
CA GLY A 87 -13.42 -9.71 1.83
C GLY A 87 -12.31 -8.67 1.87
N SER A 88 -11.05 -9.10 1.88
CA SER A 88 -9.90 -8.18 1.85
C SER A 88 -9.82 -7.36 0.55
N PHE A 89 -10.28 -7.93 -0.57
CA PHE A 89 -10.38 -7.22 -1.84
C PHE A 89 -11.49 -6.16 -1.81
N GLN A 90 -12.64 -6.47 -1.23
CA GLN A 90 -13.74 -5.50 -1.06
C GLN A 90 -13.30 -4.30 -0.21
N GLU A 91 -12.62 -4.54 0.92
CA GLU A 91 -12.09 -3.45 1.74
C GLU A 91 -11.02 -2.61 0.98
N LEU A 92 -10.20 -3.25 0.14
CA LEU A 92 -9.26 -2.53 -0.73
C LEU A 92 -9.96 -1.58 -1.71
N VAL A 93 -11.12 -1.97 -2.26
CA VAL A 93 -11.92 -1.10 -3.14
C VAL A 93 -12.35 0.16 -2.38
N GLU A 94 -12.77 0.00 -1.11
CA GLU A 94 -13.14 1.12 -0.24
C GLU A 94 -11.96 2.03 0.09
N TYR A 95 -10.79 1.47 0.41
CA TYR A 95 -9.57 2.27 0.62
C TYR A 95 -9.21 3.12 -0.60
N ARG A 96 -9.30 2.54 -1.81
CA ARG A 96 -9.03 3.29 -3.06
C ARG A 96 -10.03 4.43 -3.25
N ASN A 97 -11.33 4.22 -2.97
CA ASN A 97 -12.32 5.30 -3.01
C ASN A 97 -11.98 6.42 -2.03
N GLN A 98 -11.59 6.07 -0.80
CA GLN A 98 -11.22 7.04 0.23
C GLN A 98 -9.97 7.84 -0.16
N ILE A 99 -8.97 7.20 -0.78
CA ILE A 99 -7.79 7.87 -1.32
C ILE A 99 -8.17 8.91 -2.36
N TRP A 100 -8.96 8.53 -3.38
CA TRP A 100 -9.41 9.48 -4.41
C TRP A 100 -10.22 10.63 -3.85
N HIS A 101 -11.12 10.34 -2.90
CA HIS A 101 -11.91 11.36 -2.23
C HIS A 101 -11.03 12.34 -1.43
N ALA A 102 -10.06 11.83 -0.66
CA ALA A 102 -9.16 12.65 0.14
C ALA A 102 -8.19 13.49 -0.73
N LYS A 103 -7.79 12.96 -1.89
CA LYS A 103 -6.92 13.63 -2.87
C LYS A 103 -7.67 14.54 -3.83
N GLU A 104 -9.00 14.45 -3.89
CA GLU A 104 -9.84 15.15 -4.86
C GLU A 104 -9.37 14.91 -6.31
N SER A 105 -8.82 13.73 -6.58
CA SER A 105 -8.20 13.36 -7.85
C SER A 105 -8.18 11.85 -8.04
N GLU A 106 -8.36 11.40 -9.29
CA GLU A 106 -8.15 10.01 -9.72
C GLU A 106 -6.71 9.77 -10.21
N ASP A 107 -5.96 10.84 -10.49
CA ASP A 107 -4.55 10.80 -10.90
C ASP A 107 -3.65 10.78 -9.65
N VAL A 108 -3.69 9.66 -8.94
CA VAL A 108 -2.94 9.42 -7.71
C VAL A 108 -2.06 8.18 -7.90
N PRO A 109 -0.74 8.23 -7.60
CA PRO A 109 0.12 7.06 -7.69
C PRO A 109 -0.34 5.93 -6.75
N ILE A 110 -0.92 4.88 -7.32
CA ILE A 110 -1.45 3.73 -6.58
C ILE A 110 -0.85 2.43 -7.15
N VAL A 111 -0.46 1.53 -6.26
CA VAL A 111 -0.13 0.13 -6.55
C VAL A 111 -1.18 -0.76 -5.89
N ILE A 112 -1.81 -1.62 -6.68
CA ILE A 112 -2.64 -2.73 -6.21
C ILE A 112 -1.75 -3.97 -6.05
N ALA A 113 -1.53 -4.38 -4.80
CA ALA A 113 -0.74 -5.55 -4.46
C ALA A 113 -1.65 -6.73 -4.05
N ALA A 114 -1.69 -7.74 -4.90
CA ALA A 114 -2.37 -9.01 -4.67
C ALA A 114 -1.44 -9.96 -3.92
N ASN A 115 -1.46 -9.92 -2.60
CA ASN A 115 -0.51 -10.60 -1.75
C ASN A 115 -0.90 -12.06 -1.46
N LYS A 116 0.08 -12.83 -0.94
CA LYS A 116 -0.02 -14.27 -0.65
C LYS A 116 -0.24 -15.12 -1.89
N SER A 117 0.41 -14.75 -3.00
CA SER A 117 0.27 -15.44 -4.29
C SER A 117 0.74 -16.90 -4.27
N ASP A 118 1.40 -17.34 -3.20
CA ASP A 118 1.73 -18.73 -2.94
C ASP A 118 0.55 -19.59 -2.46
N LEU A 119 -0.55 -18.98 -1.98
CA LEU A 119 -1.77 -19.67 -1.56
C LEU A 119 -2.72 -19.94 -2.74
N LEU A 120 -2.22 -20.55 -3.81
CA LEU A 120 -2.99 -20.75 -5.06
C LEU A 120 -4.22 -21.65 -4.87
N GLU A 121 -4.14 -22.64 -3.99
CA GLU A 121 -5.26 -23.57 -3.70
C GLU A 121 -6.39 -22.90 -2.89
N GLU A 122 -6.07 -21.82 -2.18
CA GLU A 122 -7.01 -21.03 -1.36
C GLU A 122 -7.47 -19.76 -2.09
N ARG A 123 -7.12 -19.58 -3.37
CA ARG A 123 -7.45 -18.36 -4.12
C ARG A 123 -8.96 -18.16 -4.21
N GLU A 124 -9.43 -17.03 -3.70
CA GLU A 124 -10.81 -16.55 -3.81
C GLU A 124 -10.94 -15.42 -4.85
N VAL A 125 -9.87 -14.69 -5.12
CA VAL A 125 -9.85 -13.55 -6.05
C VAL A 125 -9.01 -13.90 -7.27
N ASP A 126 -9.69 -14.04 -8.41
CA ASP A 126 -9.04 -14.28 -9.69
C ASP A 126 -8.11 -13.12 -10.06
N THR A 127 -6.95 -13.47 -10.65
CA THR A 127 -5.95 -12.48 -11.07
C THR A 127 -6.53 -11.44 -12.03
N GLU A 128 -7.45 -11.83 -12.92
CA GLU A 128 -8.06 -10.89 -13.86
C GLU A 128 -8.97 -9.87 -13.16
N ILE A 129 -9.68 -10.24 -12.08
CA ILE A 129 -10.47 -9.28 -11.27
C ILE A 129 -9.56 -8.19 -10.71
N GLY A 130 -8.41 -8.58 -10.14
CA GLY A 130 -7.43 -7.62 -9.61
C GLY A 130 -6.82 -6.71 -10.69
N LYS A 131 -6.48 -7.26 -11.85
CA LYS A 131 -5.95 -6.49 -12.99
C LYS A 131 -6.97 -5.51 -13.57
N GLU A 132 -8.22 -5.95 -13.74
CA GLU A 132 -9.30 -5.08 -14.22
C GLU A 132 -9.55 -3.93 -13.26
N PHE A 133 -9.60 -4.22 -11.96
CA PHE A 133 -9.74 -3.18 -10.94
C PHE A 133 -8.56 -2.19 -10.94
N ALA A 134 -7.32 -2.67 -11.10
CA ALA A 134 -6.15 -1.80 -11.20
C ALA A 134 -6.21 -0.89 -12.43
N ARG A 135 -6.61 -1.43 -13.60
CA ARG A 135 -6.81 -0.63 -14.82
C ARG A 135 -7.89 0.43 -14.64
N PHE A 136 -9.02 0.07 -14.04
CA PHE A 136 -10.09 1.01 -13.70
C PHE A 136 -9.60 2.10 -12.75
N SER A 137 -8.73 1.75 -11.81
CA SER A 137 -8.18 2.67 -10.81
C SER A 137 -6.95 3.45 -11.28
N ASN A 138 -6.58 3.38 -12.58
CA ASN A 138 -5.33 3.93 -13.12
C ASN A 138 -4.08 3.56 -12.29
N ALA A 139 -4.06 2.32 -11.77
CA ALA A 139 -3.07 1.84 -10.82
C ALA A 139 -2.20 0.74 -11.43
N PHE A 140 -0.99 0.59 -10.89
CA PHE A 140 -0.13 -0.55 -11.21
C PHE A 140 -0.61 -1.81 -10.48
N TYR A 141 -0.51 -2.98 -11.11
CA TYR A 141 -0.90 -4.26 -10.49
C TYR A 141 0.30 -5.18 -10.34
N ILE A 142 0.42 -5.82 -9.16
CA ILE A 142 1.45 -6.83 -8.89
C ILE A 142 0.92 -7.92 -7.97
N GLU A 143 1.29 -9.18 -8.22
CA GLU A 143 1.11 -10.25 -7.25
C GLU A 143 2.38 -10.41 -6.39
N THR A 144 2.21 -10.59 -5.08
CA THR A 144 3.33 -10.66 -4.12
C THR A 144 3.20 -11.85 -3.19
N ARG A 145 4.34 -12.30 -2.64
CA ARG A 145 4.47 -13.41 -1.69
C ARG A 145 5.05 -12.93 -0.36
#